data_AF-A0A0G0CT66-F1
#
_entry.id   AF-A0A0G0CT66-F1
#
_cell.length_a   1.000
_cell.length_b   1.000
_cell.length_c   1.000
_cell.angle_alpha   90.00
_cell.angle_beta   90.00
_cell.angle_gamma   90.00
#
_symmetry.space_group_name_H-M   'P 1'
#
loop_
_entity.id
_entity.type
_entity.pdbx_description
1 polymer ?
#
loop_
_entity_poly.entity_id
_entity_poly.type
_entity_poly.pdbx_seq_one_letter_code
_entity_poly.pdbx_strand_id
1 'polypeptide(L)' 'MPSSLNTAIISSISDLFINLSAGRLGAIIIISPFLNKDNKLSISLLIADTVFAIMSLVIAINLRNV' A
#
# COMPACT_ATOMS: atom_id res chain seq x y z
N MET A 1 -4.39 24.61 -16.60
CA MET A 1 -5.36 23.60 -16.16
C MET A 1 -4.88 22.24 -16.66
N PRO A 2 -4.76 21.22 -15.80
CA PRO A 2 -4.48 19.86 -16.28
C PRO A 2 -5.59 19.43 -17.24
N SER A 3 -5.21 18.69 -18.30
CA SER A 3 -6.18 18.11 -19.23
C SER A 3 -7.04 17.08 -18.51
N SER A 4 -8.29 16.89 -18.96
CA SER A 4 -9.18 15.86 -18.41
C SER A 4 -8.56 14.46 -18.44
N LEU A 5 -7.72 14.19 -19.44
CA LEU A 5 -6.92 12.96 -19.54
C LEU A 5 -5.89 12.84 -18.42
N ASN A 6 -5.18 13.91 -18.07
CA ASN A 6 -4.22 13.89 -16.97
C ASN A 6 -4.91 13.63 -15.63
N THR A 7 -6.06 14.24 -15.37
CA THR A 7 -6.82 14.01 -14.14
C THR A 7 -7.31 12.57 -14.02
N ALA A 8 -7.79 11.97 -15.12
CA ALA A 8 -8.20 10.57 -15.15
C ALA A 8 -7.03 9.59 -14.89
N ILE A 9 -5.85 9.90 -15.45
CA ILE A 9 -4.62 9.12 -15.22
C ILE A 9 -4.18 9.21 -13.76
N ILE A 10 -4.13 10.42 -13.19
CA ILE A 10 -3.75 10.65 -11.80
C ILE A 10 -4.70 9.90 -10.85
N SER A 11 -6.01 9.97 -11.10
CA SER A 11 -7.01 9.23 -10.33
C SER A 11 -6.80 7.71 -10.43
N SER A 12 -6.57 7.18 -11.62
CA SER A 12 -6.36 5.74 -11.83
C SER A 12 -5.11 5.23 -11.12
N ILE A 13 -4.03 6.02 -11.14
CA ILE A 13 -2.79 5.70 -10.41
C ILE A 13 -3.02 5.76 -8.91
N SER A 14 -3.75 6.76 -8.40
CA SER A 14 -4.12 6.86 -6.99
C SER A 14 -4.91 5.61 -6.54
N ASP A 15 -5.93 5.21 -7.29
CA ASP A 15 -6.76 4.05 -6.96
C ASP A 15 -5.96 2.72 -7.01
N LEU A 16 -4.97 2.60 -7.92
CA LEU A 16 -4.04 1.48 -7.95
C LEU A 16 -3.24 1.36 -6.65
N PHE A 17 -2.67 2.48 -6.17
CA PHE A 17 -1.89 2.49 -4.92
C PHE A 17 -2.77 2.23 -3.68
N ILE A 18 -4.02 2.69 -3.68
CA ILE A 18 -5.00 2.36 -2.62
C ILE A 18 -5.24 0.84 -2.60
N ASN A 19 -5.54 0.25 -3.76
CA ASN A 19 -5.78 -1.20 -3.85
C ASN A 19 -4.54 -2.02 -3.48
N LEU A 20 -3.35 -1.57 -3.87
CA LEU A 20 -2.08 -2.22 -3.51
C LEU A 20 -1.85 -2.17 -2.00
N SER A 21 -2.09 -1.01 -1.36
CA SER A 21 -2.01 -0.85 0.09
C SER A 21 -3.01 -1.76 0.80
N ALA A 22 -4.27 -1.77 0.37
CA ALA A 22 -5.31 -2.61 0.96
C ALA A 22 -5.01 -4.11 0.84
N GLY A 23 -4.52 -4.56 -0.32
CA GLY A 23 -4.11 -5.95 -0.53
C GLY A 23 -2.96 -6.37 0.38
N ARG A 24 -1.96 -5.50 0.56
CA ARG A 24 -0.82 -5.76 1.45
C ARG A 24 -1.23 -5.76 2.93
N LEU A 25 -2.03 -4.79 3.36
CA LEU A 25 -2.55 -4.74 4.73
C LEU A 25 -3.46 -5.94 5.04
N GLY A 26 -4.31 -6.35 4.09
CA GLY A 26 -5.12 -7.56 4.22
C GLY A 26 -4.25 -8.82 4.38
N ALA A 27 -3.19 -8.95 3.57
CA ALA A 27 -2.24 -10.05 3.70
C ALA A 27 -1.52 -10.06 5.06
N ILE A 28 -1.09 -8.89 5.54
CA ILE A 28 -0.47 -8.73 6.87
C ILE A 28 -1.42 -9.22 7.97
N ILE A 29 -2.69 -8.80 7.96
CA ILE A 29 -3.68 -9.19 8.98
C ILE A 29 -3.90 -10.72 8.99
N ILE A 30 -3.95 -11.34 7.80
CA ILE A 30 -4.19 -12.79 7.67
C ILE A 30 -2.95 -13.60 8.07
N ILE A 31 -1.74 -13.13 7.73
CA ILE A 31 -0.49 -13.88 7.93
C ILE A 31 0.07 -13.69 9.34
N SER A 32 -0.17 -12.53 9.97
CA SER A 32 0.30 -12.19 11.34
C SER A 32 0.02 -13.25 12.41
N PRO A 33 -1.15 -13.92 12.45
CA PRO A 33 -1.43 -14.97 13.44
C PRO A 33 -0.64 -16.26 13.20
N PHE A 34 -0.19 -16.51 11.96
CA PHE A 34 0.55 -17.71 11.58
C PHE A 34 2.08 -17.53 11.64
N LEU A 35 2.54 -16.32 11.98
CA LEU A 35 3.94 -16.01 12.22
C LEU A 35 4.40 -16.59 13.55
N ASN A 36 5.09 -17.73 13.50
CA ASN A 36 5.79 -18.26 14.66
C ASN A 36 6.84 -17.25 15.16
N LYS A 37 6.77 -16.93 16.46
CA LYS A 37 7.53 -15.88 17.14
C LYS A 37 9.06 -16.04 17.04
N ASP A 38 9.52 -17.24 16.71
CA ASP A 38 10.94 -17.58 16.62
C ASP A 38 11.57 -17.26 15.25
N ASN A 39 10.75 -16.93 14.24
CA ASN A 39 11.25 -16.65 12.89
C ASN A 39 11.48 -15.13 12.68
N LYS A 40 12.63 -14.63 13.17
CA LYS A 40 13.06 -13.22 13.03
C LYS A 40 12.97 -12.68 11.59
N LEU A 41 13.24 -13.53 10.59
CA LEU A 41 13.14 -13.17 9.18
C LEU A 41 11.71 -12.78 8.78
N SER A 42 10.73 -13.49 9.34
CA SER A 42 9.32 -13.31 9.01
C SER A 42 8.76 -12.02 9.64
N ILE A 43 9.24 -11.63 10.83
CA ILE A 43 8.89 -10.33 11.46
C ILE A 43 9.47 -9.16 10.66
N SER A 44 10.72 -9.25 10.22
CA SER A 44 11.33 -8.20 9.40
C SER A 44 10.62 -8.02 8.07
N LEU A 45 10.15 -9.11 7.46
CA LEU A 45 9.36 -9.07 6.23
C LEU A 45 8.01 -8.39 6.46
N LEU A 46 7.34 -8.71 7.57
CA LEU A 46 6.06 -8.11 7.95
C LEU A 46 6.18 -6.60 8.16
N ILE A 47 7.26 -6.14 8.82
CA ILE A 47 7.55 -4.71 9.01
C ILE A 47 7.76 -4.05 7.65
N ALA A 48 8.55 -4.65 6.75
CA ALA A 48 8.80 -4.12 5.41
C ALA A 48 7.51 -4.01 4.59
N ASP A 49 6.67 -5.05 4.58
CA ASP A 49 5.36 -5.04 3.90
C ASP A 49 4.43 -3.98 4.50
N THR A 50 4.45 -3.79 5.83
CA THR A 50 3.64 -2.77 6.51
C THR A 50 4.08 -1.36 6.10
N VAL A 51 5.39 -1.10 6.12
CA VAL A 51 5.95 0.19 5.68
C VAL A 51 5.64 0.45 4.20
N PHE A 52 5.77 -0.57 3.35
CA PHE A 52 5.44 -0.47 1.93
C PHE A 52 3.97 -0.12 1.70
N ALA A 53 3.06 -0.75 2.44
CA ALA A 53 1.62 -0.49 2.34
C ALA A 53 1.27 0.95 2.78
N ILE A 54 1.89 1.44 3.86
CA ILE A 54 1.71 2.83 4.33
C ILE A 54 2.24 3.81 3.28
N MET A 55 3.44 3.58 2.75
CA MET A 55 4.02 4.46 1.73
C MET A 55 3.19 4.49 0.45
N SER A 56 2.66 3.35 0.00
CA SER A 56 1.71 3.29 -1.13
C SER A 56 0.48 4.16 -0.86
N LEU A 57 -0.10 4.08 0.35
CA LEU A 57 -1.26 4.88 0.71
C LEU A 57 -0.95 6.39 0.72
N VAL A 58 0.21 6.77 1.26
CA VAL A 58 0.66 8.17 1.26
C VAL A 58 0.84 8.70 -0.15
N ILE A 59 1.44 7.93 -1.06
CA ILE A 59 1.59 8.30 -2.47
C ILE A 59 0.21 8.48 -3.12
N ALA A 60 -0.73 7.56 -2.85
CA ALA A 60 -2.08 7.65 -3.39
C ALA A 60 -2.82 8.92 -2.95
N ILE A 61 -2.73 9.27 -1.67
CA ILE A 61 -3.38 10.47 -1.11
C ILE A 61 -2.74 11.72 -1.70
N ASN A 62 -1.41 11.77 -1.80
CA ASN A 62 -0.73 12.91 -2.41
C ASN A 62 -1.11 13.07 -3.88
N LEU A 63 -1.20 11.99 -4.65
CA LEU A 63 -1.66 12.02 -6.03
C LEU A 63 -3.09 12.54 -6.16
N ARG A 64 -3.97 12.23 -5.20
CA ARG A 64 -5.36 12.72 -5.21
C ARG A 64 -5.50 14.20 -4.87
N ASN A 65 -4.48 14.77 -4.23
CA ASN A 65 -4.43 16.18 -3.84
C ASN A 65 -3.76 17.08 -4.90
N VAL A 66 -3.27 16.50 -6.02
CA VAL A 66 -2.65 17.19 -7.17
C VAL A 66 -3.69 17.47 -8.25
#